data_AF-A0A3N7G7G8-F1
#
_entry.id   AF-A0A3N7G7G8-F1
#
_cell.length_a   1.000
_cell.length_b   1.000
_cell.length_c   1.000
_cell.angle_alpha   90.00
_cell.angle_beta   90.00
_cell.angle_gamma   90.00
#
_symmetry.space_group_name_H-M   'P 1'
#
loop_
_entity.id
_entity.type
_entity.pdbx_description
1 polymer ?
#
loop_
_entity_poly.entity_id
_entity_poly.type
_entity_poly.pdbx_seq_one_letter_code
_entity_poly.pdbx_strand_id
1 'polypeptide(L)'
;MTDAILSALASTIMGNLNSSFLQELGLAGSLETERENLNRTIRTIRAVLQDAEEKQWKSEPIKVWLGDLKDAAYDADDLLDEFANEARWRQQRRVLKNRGRRRLLT
;
A
#
# COMPACT_ATOMS: atom_id res chain seq x y z
N MET A 1 -13.96 12.33 -12.56
CA MET A 1 -13.43 12.88 -11.28
C MET A 1 -13.09 11.79 -10.27
N THR A 2 -13.97 10.81 -10.03
CA THR A 2 -13.66 9.63 -9.18
C THR A 2 -12.49 8.80 -9.70
N ASP A 3 -12.35 8.69 -11.03
CA ASP A 3 -11.26 7.94 -11.66
C ASP A 3 -9.86 8.50 -11.35
N ALA A 4 -9.67 9.82 -11.44
CA ALA A 4 -8.40 10.47 -11.11
C ALA A 4 -7.97 10.26 -9.64
N ILE A 5 -8.95 10.21 -8.71
CA ILE A 5 -8.69 9.96 -7.29
C ILE A 5 -8.28 8.50 -7.08
N LEU A 6 -8.99 7.55 -7.70
CA LEU A 6 -8.66 6.12 -7.64
C LEU A 6 -7.30 5.83 -8.27
N SER A 7 -6.97 6.48 -9.39
CA SER A 7 -5.68 6.36 -10.06
C SER A 7 -4.52 6.90 -9.20
N ALA A 8 -4.75 8.04 -8.54
CA ALA A 8 -3.79 8.60 -7.58
C ALA A 8 -3.57 7.66 -6.39
N LEU A 9 -4.64 7.17 -5.76
CA LEU A 9 -4.56 6.20 -4.65
C LEU A 9 -3.86 4.90 -5.07
N ALA A 10 -4.24 4.32 -6.20
CA ALA A 10 -3.60 3.14 -6.75
C ALA A 10 -2.10 3.36 -6.96
N SER A 11 -1.67 4.57 -7.33
CA SER A 11 -0.26 4.91 -7.50
C SER A 11 0.48 5.04 -6.16
N THR A 12 -0.15 5.67 -5.15
CA THR A 12 0.39 5.76 -3.79
C THR A 12 0.59 4.38 -3.17
N ILE A 13 -0.43 3.53 -3.22
CA ILE A 13 -0.38 2.16 -2.71
C ILE A 13 0.72 1.36 -3.41
N MET A 14 0.85 1.47 -4.73
CA MET A 14 1.94 0.80 -5.47
C MET A 14 3.33 1.29 -5.04
N GLY A 15 3.49 2.58 -4.76
CA GLY A 15 4.72 3.15 -4.23
C GLY A 15 5.06 2.56 -2.85
N ASN A 16 4.06 2.48 -1.98
CA ASN A 16 4.19 1.94 -0.63
C ASN A 16 4.52 0.43 -0.64
N LEU A 17 3.90 -0.35 -1.53
CA LEU A 17 4.18 -1.79 -1.69
C LEU A 17 5.59 -2.08 -2.24
N ASN A 18 6.11 -1.18 -3.06
CA ASN A 18 7.48 -1.30 -3.58
C ASN A 18 8.54 -0.75 -2.61
N SER A 19 8.14 -0.21 -1.45
CA SER A 19 9.05 0.34 -0.46
C SER A 19 9.83 -0.76 0.28
N SER A 20 11.05 -0.42 0.72
CA SER A 20 11.92 -1.32 1.49
C SER A 20 11.42 -1.59 2.91
N PHE A 21 10.42 -0.83 3.35
CA PHE A 21 9.90 -0.90 4.71
C PHE A 21 9.21 -2.26 4.98
N LEU A 22 8.48 -2.83 4.03
CA LEU A 22 7.88 -4.17 4.18
C LEU A 22 8.94 -5.26 4.43
N GLN A 23 10.17 -5.06 3.92
CA GLN A 23 11.30 -5.95 4.19
C GLN A 23 11.84 -5.78 5.62
N GLU A 24 11.79 -4.57 6.19
CA GLU A 24 12.22 -4.30 7.58
C GLU A 24 11.31 -4.98 8.63
N LEU A 25 10.06 -5.31 8.30
CA LEU A 25 9.17 -6.03 9.21
C LEU A 25 9.49 -7.52 9.37
N GLY A 26 10.36 -8.09 8.53
CA GLY A 26 10.92 -9.43 8.72
C GLY A 26 9.93 -10.59 8.55
N LEU A 27 8.78 -10.35 7.92
CA LEU A 27 7.78 -11.38 7.62
C LEU A 27 8.04 -12.00 6.23
N ALA A 28 9.24 -12.56 6.03
CA ALA A 28 9.64 -13.09 4.72
C ALA A 28 8.89 -14.39 4.40
N GLY A 29 8.19 -14.42 3.25
CA GLY A 29 7.48 -15.60 2.72
C GLY A 29 6.01 -15.31 2.37
N SER A 30 5.13 -15.25 3.37
CA SER A 30 3.70 -14.96 3.14
C SER A 30 3.47 -13.49 2.76
N LEU A 31 4.18 -12.54 3.38
CA LEU A 31 3.99 -11.12 3.08
C LEU A 31 4.42 -10.76 1.64
N GLU A 32 5.45 -11.44 1.11
CA GLU A 32 5.92 -11.23 -0.26
C GLU A 32 4.91 -11.75 -1.28
N THR A 33 4.30 -12.91 -0.99
CA THR A 33 3.21 -13.47 -1.80
C THR A 33 1.99 -12.54 -1.79
N GLU A 34 1.67 -11.97 -0.64
CA GLU A 34 0.51 -11.11 -0.45
C GLU A 34 0.75 -9.74 -1.10
N ARG A 35 1.99 -9.23 -1.07
CA ARG A 35 2.44 -8.06 -1.81
C ARG A 35 2.31 -8.25 -3.31
N GLU A 36 2.76 -9.39 -3.84
CA GLU A 36 2.67 -9.72 -5.26
C GLU A 36 1.20 -9.82 -5.71
N ASN A 37 0.35 -10.46 -4.88
CA ASN A 37 -1.08 -10.56 -5.12
C ASN A 37 -1.75 -9.17 -5.13
N LEU A 38 -1.46 -8.32 -4.15
CA LEU A 38 -2.01 -6.97 -4.08
C LEU A 38 -1.55 -6.12 -5.27
N ASN A 39 -0.29 -6.23 -5.69
CA ASN A 39 0.22 -5.58 -6.90
C ASN A 39 -0.55 -6.02 -8.16
N ARG A 40 -0.83 -7.32 -8.31
CA ARG A 40 -1.64 -7.83 -9.43
C ARG A 40 -3.06 -7.28 -9.39
N THR A 41 -3.69 -7.28 -8.22
CA THR A 41 -5.04 -6.75 -8.03
C THR A 41 -5.13 -5.28 -8.42
N ILE A 42 -4.20 -4.44 -7.96
CA ILE A 42 -4.19 -3.00 -8.27
C ILE A 42 -3.93 -2.76 -9.77
N ARG A 43 -3.09 -3.58 -10.42
CA ARG A 43 -2.90 -3.52 -11.89
C ARG A 43 -4.19 -3.86 -12.65
N THR A 44 -4.90 -4.91 -12.22
CA THR A 44 -6.19 -5.28 -12.79
C THR A 44 -7.22 -4.16 -12.60
N ILE A 45 -7.29 -3.58 -11.40
CA ILE A 45 -8.14 -2.43 -11.09
C ILE A 45 -7.84 -1.27 -12.04
N ARG A 46 -6.57 -0.91 -12.24
CA ARG A 46 -6.17 0.17 -13.14
C ARG A 46 -6.59 -0.09 -14.59
N ALA A 47 -6.47 -1.33 -15.06
CA ALA A 47 -6.89 -1.71 -16.40
C ALA A 47 -8.42 -1.64 -16.55
N VAL A 48 -9.17 -2.07 -15.53
CA VAL A 48 -10.64 -1.96 -15.53
C VAL A 48 -11.09 -0.51 -15.45
N LEU A 49 -10.43 0.34 -14.65
CA LEU A 49 -10.69 1.78 -14.59
C LEU A 49 -10.47 2.44 -15.96
N GLN A 50 -9.37 2.10 -16.64
CA GLN A 50 -9.06 2.63 -17.96
C GLN A 50 -10.09 2.19 -19.03
N ASP A 51 -10.55 0.94 -19.01
CA ASP A 51 -11.62 0.45 -19.91
C ASP A 51 -12.99 1.01 -19.52
N ALA A 52 -13.20 1.26 -18.23
CA ALA A 52 -14.40 1.88 -17.71
C ALA A 52 -14.49 3.34 -18.13
N GLU A 53 -13.40 4.12 -18.16
CA GLU A 53 -13.39 5.54 -18.57
C GLU A 53 -13.98 5.74 -19.98
N GLU A 54 -13.76 4.80 -20.91
CA GLU A 54 -14.33 4.81 -22.26
C GLU A 54 -15.83 4.46 -22.30
N LYS A 55 -16.36 3.77 -21.28
CA LYS A 55 -17.73 3.18 -21.26
C LYS A 55 -18.61 3.68 -20.09
N GLN A 56 -18.07 4.47 -19.17
CA GLN A 56 -18.56 4.60 -17.78
C GLN A 56 -19.83 5.39 -17.59
N TRP A 57 -20.20 6.27 -18.52
CA TRP A 57 -21.08 7.38 -18.15
C TRP A 57 -22.55 6.96 -17.98
N LYS A 58 -22.89 5.66 -18.14
CA LYS A 58 -24.27 5.17 -18.14
C LYS A 58 -24.57 3.90 -17.33
N SER A 59 -23.59 3.23 -16.71
CA SER A 59 -23.84 1.95 -16.02
C SER A 59 -23.83 2.10 -14.50
N GLU A 60 -25.00 1.97 -13.88
CA GLU A 60 -25.16 2.04 -12.42
C GLU A 60 -24.37 0.96 -11.65
N PRO A 61 -24.29 -0.30 -12.13
CA PRO A 61 -23.43 -1.32 -11.50
C PRO A 61 -21.95 -0.93 -11.47
N ILE A 62 -21.46 -0.22 -12.49
CA ILE A 62 -20.06 0.24 -12.54
C ILE A 62 -19.82 1.31 -11.47
N LYS A 63 -20.79 2.22 -11.24
CA LYS A 63 -20.65 3.24 -10.19
C LYS A 63 -20.56 2.64 -8.79
N VAL A 64 -21.39 1.63 -8.50
CA VAL A 64 -21.36 0.93 -7.20
C VAL A 64 -20.03 0.23 -7.01
N TRP A 65 -19.58 -0.56 -8.00
CA TRP A 65 -18.29 -1.25 -7.94
C TRP A 65 -17.11 -0.30 -7.72
N LEU A 66 -17.13 0.88 -8.32
CA LEU A 66 -16.10 1.91 -8.13
C LEU A 66 -16.14 2.56 -6.74
N GLY A 67 -17.32 2.63 -6.12
CA GLY A 67 -17.46 3.07 -4.73
C GLY A 67 -16.78 2.09 -3.78
N ASP A 68 -17.13 0.81 -3.88
CA ASP A 68 -16.54 -0.25 -3.06
C ASP A 68 -15.01 -0.33 -3.23
N LEU A 69 -14.55 -0.16 -4.48
CA LEU A 69 -13.13 -0.12 -4.81
C LEU A 69 -12.40 1.05 -4.14
N LYS A 70 -13.05 2.21 -4.07
CA LYS A 70 -12.49 3.41 -3.43
C LYS A 70 -12.33 3.20 -1.93
N ASP A 71 -13.33 2.63 -1.29
CA ASP A 71 -13.29 2.35 0.15
C ASP A 71 -12.17 1.34 0.46
N ALA A 72 -12.07 0.25 -0.31
CA ALA A 72 -11.00 -0.73 -0.15
C ALA A 72 -9.59 -0.13 -0.41
N ALA A 73 -9.47 0.84 -1.30
CA ALA A 73 -8.20 1.53 -1.55
C ALA A 73 -7.79 2.41 -0.36
N TYR A 74 -8.72 3.09 0.30
CA TYR A 74 -8.43 3.85 1.53
C TYR A 74 -7.99 2.93 2.66
N ASP A 75 -8.70 1.82 2.89
CA ASP A 75 -8.32 0.86 3.92
C ASP A 75 -6.90 0.32 3.71
N ALA A 76 -6.51 0.07 2.46
CA ALA A 76 -5.17 -0.39 2.11
C ALA A 76 -4.09 0.69 2.32
N ASP A 77 -4.39 1.96 2.02
CA ASP A 77 -3.47 3.09 2.22
C ASP A 77 -3.20 3.30 3.72
N ASP A 78 -4.26 3.36 4.53
CA ASP A 78 -4.18 3.52 5.99
C ASP A 78 -3.37 2.38 6.65
N LEU A 79 -3.60 1.14 6.22
CA LEU A 79 -2.88 -0.04 6.71
C LEU A 79 -1.39 -0.01 6.34
N LEU A 80 -1.05 0.43 5.13
CA LEU A 80 0.35 0.58 4.69
C LEU A 80 1.07 1.69 5.45
N ASP A 81 0.39 2.78 5.79
CA ASP A 81 0.92 3.87 6.61
C ASP A 81 1.18 3.44 8.06
N GLU A 82 0.27 2.68 8.68
CA GLU A 82 0.48 2.10 10.01
C GLU A 82 1.72 1.20 10.02
N PHE A 83 1.81 0.34 9.02
CA PHE A 83 2.96 -0.51 8.80
C PHE A 83 4.23 0.35 8.70
N ALA A 84 4.27 1.35 7.82
CA ALA A 84 5.45 2.21 7.61
C ALA A 84 5.91 2.90 8.91
N ASN A 85 4.95 3.30 9.74
CA ASN A 85 5.22 3.82 11.07
C ASN A 85 5.87 2.75 11.97
N GLU A 86 5.34 1.53 12.05
CA GLU A 86 5.90 0.49 12.91
C GLU A 86 7.37 0.16 12.59
N ALA A 87 7.79 0.07 11.32
CA ALA A 87 9.23 -0.12 11.08
C ALA A 87 10.06 1.10 11.44
N ARG A 88 9.57 2.32 11.21
CA ARG A 88 10.30 3.51 11.65
C ARG A 88 10.58 3.42 13.15
N TRP A 89 9.60 2.97 13.93
CA TRP A 89 9.75 2.72 15.37
C TRP A 89 10.73 1.59 15.68
N ARG A 90 10.70 0.49 14.92
CA ARG A 90 11.71 -0.60 15.04
C ARG A 90 13.12 -0.10 14.74
N GLN A 91 13.30 0.69 13.69
CA GLN A 91 14.57 1.31 13.30
C GLN A 91 15.08 2.21 14.42
N GLN A 92 14.23 3.08 14.97
CA GLN A 92 14.58 3.99 16.07
C GLN A 92 15.04 3.22 17.32
N ARG A 93 14.29 2.16 17.71
CA ARG A 93 14.65 1.28 18.83
C ARG A 93 16.01 0.60 18.61
N ARG A 94 16.30 0.13 17.39
CA ARG A 94 17.60 -0.45 17.02
C ARG A 94 18.74 0.56 17.19
N VAL A 95 18.55 1.80 16.72
CA VAL A 95 19.55 2.88 16.84
C VAL A 95 19.82 3.20 18.32
N LEU A 96 18.78 3.32 19.14
CA LEU A 96 18.93 3.59 20.57
C LEU A 96 19.67 2.47 21.30
N LYS A 97 19.34 1.20 21.02
CA LYS A 97 20.01 0.03 21.61
C LYS A 97 21.49 -0.03 21.22
N ASN A 98 21.83 0.31 19.98
CA ASN A 98 23.21 0.35 19.50
C ASN A 98 24.02 1.52 20.09
N ARG A 99 23.39 2.66 20.38
CA ARG A 99 24.02 3.80 21.06
C ARG A 99 24.34 3.48 22.52
N GLY A 100 23.44 2.78 23.23
CA GLY A 100 23.69 2.32 24.59
C GLY A 100 24.85 1.32 24.68
N ARG A 101 24.89 0.34 23.76
CA ARG A 101 25.99 -0.65 23.68
C ARG A 101 27.36 -0.03 23.45
N ARG A 102 27.49 1.02 22.62
CA ARG A 102 28.78 1.69 22.38
C ARG A 102 29.31 2.41 23.62
N ARG A 103 28.43 3.00 24.44
CA ARG A 103 28.85 3.68 25.69
C ARG A 103 29.31 2.74 26.80
N LEU A 104 28.95 1.45 26.73
CA LEU A 104 29.38 0.43 27.70
C LEU A 104 30.72 -0.22 27.32
N LEU A 105 31.26 0.09 26.14
CA LEU A 105 32.50 -0.48 25.60
C LEU A 105 33.65 0.54 25.53
N THR A 106 33.46 1.73 26.11
CA THR A 106 34.46 2.83 26.20
C THR A 106 34.70 3.12 27.66
#